data_AF-A0A7S0GLQ6-F1
#
_entry.id   AF-A0A7S0GLQ6-F1
#
_cell.length_a   1.000
_cell.length_b   1.000
_cell.length_c   1.000
_cell.angle_alpha   90.00
_cell.angle_beta   90.00
_cell.angle_gamma   90.00
#
_symmetry.space_group_name_H-M   'P 1'
#
loop_
_entity.id
_entity.type
_entity.pdbx_description
1 polymer ?
#
loop_
_entity_poly.entity_id
_entity_poly.type
_entity_poly.pdbx_seq_one_letter_code
_entity_poly.pdbx_strand_id
1 'polypeptide(L)'
;FAHALAVDLGGSYQFHSPSGTAAPKLGSILDACLPAFLGVVVSIHILKTMEDSASTFATLQLLVDSLGSYVLPTLTAVIVTRAYSHQHSDIAIMSSILASSSSCATGSVISGVAAGYLTSIGVQYMLYTCMRYSIPATMTNVILGGGVGSLTSIILHLLQLPTLLAWVTATLRSVLVAGTNFPGAGFLIGIVFCYGSKVGWYHALFLPLILMEMEIGGASVLGAVDECTLVMVSAGICAGNLSLPHTKEAS
;
A
#
# COMPACT_ATOMS: atom_id res chain seq x y z
N PHE A 1 -23.25 19.46 -28.17
CA PHE A 1 -21.93 18.87 -27.78
C PHE A 1 -21.05 19.84 -26.99
N ALA A 2 -20.95 21.13 -27.32
CA ALA A 2 -20.29 22.13 -26.45
C ALA A 2 -21.10 22.52 -25.20
N HIS A 3 -22.43 22.32 -25.21
CA HIS A 3 -23.32 22.71 -24.12
C HIS A 3 -23.47 21.65 -23.00
N ALA A 4 -23.03 20.41 -23.23
CA ALA A 4 -23.04 19.35 -22.22
C ALA A 4 -21.81 19.39 -21.30
N LEU A 5 -20.73 20.05 -21.75
CA LEU A 5 -19.50 20.23 -20.97
C LEU A 5 -19.55 21.47 -20.06
N ALA A 6 -20.48 22.40 -20.31
CA ALA A 6 -20.69 23.59 -19.47
C ALA A 6 -21.57 23.31 -18.23
N VAL A 7 -22.40 22.25 -18.25
CA VAL A 7 -23.29 21.92 -17.12
C VAL A 7 -22.51 21.33 -15.94
N ASP A 8 -21.36 20.69 -16.18
CA ASP A 8 -20.49 20.19 -15.10
C ASP A 8 -19.59 21.27 -14.47
N LEU A 9 -19.51 22.47 -15.10
CA LEU A 9 -18.78 23.64 -14.59
C LEU A 9 -19.65 24.56 -13.72
N GLY A 10 -20.97 24.31 -13.65
CA GLY A 10 -21.95 25.10 -12.90
C GLY A 10 -22.31 24.54 -11.52
N GLY A 11 -21.76 23.37 -11.14
CA GLY A 11 -21.92 22.81 -9.82
C GLY A 11 -21.18 23.68 -8.81
N SER A 12 -21.93 24.30 -7.89
CA SER A 12 -21.40 25.10 -6.79
C SER A 12 -20.16 24.46 -6.18
N TYR A 13 -18.99 25.07 -6.41
CA TYR A 13 -17.75 24.71 -5.74
C TYR A 13 -17.89 25.03 -4.26
N GLN A 14 -18.51 24.11 -3.53
CA GLN A 14 -18.39 24.04 -2.10
C GLN A 14 -16.92 23.75 -1.83
N PHE A 15 -16.21 24.78 -1.39
CA PHE A 15 -14.95 24.65 -0.70
C PHE A 15 -15.24 23.76 0.51
N HIS A 16 -15.06 22.45 0.36
CA HIS A 16 -14.98 21.61 1.54
C HIS A 16 -13.64 21.95 2.18
N SER A 17 -13.68 22.98 3.05
CA SER A 17 -12.75 23.02 4.17
C SER A 17 -12.72 21.61 4.77
N PRO A 18 -11.55 21.10 5.21
CA PRO A 18 -11.47 19.83 5.91
C PRO A 18 -12.11 19.99 7.30
N SER A 19 -13.42 20.16 7.33
CA SER A 19 -14.26 20.18 8.51
C SER A 19 -15.15 18.94 8.42
N GLY A 20 -14.59 17.79 8.83
CA GLY A 20 -15.41 16.64 9.25
C GLY A 20 -15.01 15.25 8.79
N THR A 21 -14.16 15.07 7.78
CA THR A 21 -13.73 13.73 7.34
C THR A 21 -12.30 13.46 7.78
N ALA A 22 -12.17 12.57 8.77
CA ALA A 22 -10.88 12.11 9.27
C ALA A 22 -9.99 11.70 8.08
N ALA A 23 -8.74 12.18 8.04
CA ALA A 23 -7.75 11.73 7.08
C ALA A 23 -7.77 10.18 7.02
N PRO A 24 -7.77 9.57 5.83
CA PRO A 24 -7.84 8.12 5.72
C PRO A 24 -6.70 7.51 6.52
N LYS A 25 -7.06 6.66 7.49
CA LYS A 25 -6.09 6.00 8.36
C LYS A 25 -5.15 5.18 7.49
N LEU A 26 -3.85 5.25 7.77
CA LEU A 26 -2.81 4.51 7.03
C LEU A 26 -3.16 3.02 6.88
N GLY A 27 -3.77 2.43 7.91
CA GLY A 27 -4.27 1.05 7.89
C GLY A 27 -5.26 0.75 6.76
N SER A 28 -6.25 1.62 6.52
CA SER A 28 -7.24 1.44 5.45
C SER A 28 -6.62 1.52 4.06
N ILE A 29 -5.54 2.29 3.90
CA ILE A 29 -4.82 2.43 2.63
C ILE A 29 -3.99 1.16 2.36
N LEU A 30 -3.39 0.61 3.42
CA LEU A 30 -2.61 -0.62 3.34
C LEU A 30 -3.50 -1.87 3.17
N ASP A 31 -4.71 -1.87 3.74
CA ASP A 31 -5.73 -2.90 3.49
C ASP A 31 -6.04 -3.00 1.98
N ALA A 32 -6.18 -1.85 1.31
CA ALA A 32 -6.41 -1.79 -0.14
C ALA A 32 -5.19 -2.26 -0.96
N CYS A 33 -3.99 -2.21 -0.37
CA CYS A 33 -2.75 -2.65 -1.01
C CYS A 33 -2.47 -4.15 -0.85
N LEU A 34 -3.09 -4.80 0.13
CA LEU A 34 -2.80 -6.19 0.48
C LEU A 34 -3.01 -7.17 -0.69
N PRO A 35 -4.12 -7.14 -1.47
CA PRO A 35 -4.31 -8.09 -2.56
C PRO A 35 -3.26 -7.94 -3.67
N ALA A 36 -2.90 -6.70 -4.00
CA ALA A 36 -1.89 -6.42 -5.02
C ALA A 36 -0.50 -6.87 -4.55
N PHE A 37 -0.19 -6.60 -3.29
CA PHE A 37 1.07 -7.01 -2.66
C PHE A 37 1.21 -8.54 -2.62
N LEU A 38 0.17 -9.26 -2.19
CA LEU A 38 0.14 -10.71 -2.17
C LEU A 38 0.29 -11.30 -3.58
N GLY A 39 -0.34 -10.69 -4.59
CA GLY A 39 -0.18 -11.10 -5.99
C GLY A 39 1.27 -11.00 -6.47
N VAL A 40 1.99 -9.92 -6.13
CA VAL A 40 3.41 -9.75 -6.48
C VAL A 40 4.28 -10.78 -5.76
N VAL A 41 4.07 -10.99 -4.46
CA VAL A 41 4.85 -11.97 -3.68
C VAL A 41 4.62 -13.39 -4.17
N VAL A 42 3.38 -13.79 -4.44
CA VAL A 42 3.05 -15.10 -5.01
C VAL A 42 3.71 -15.27 -6.38
N SER A 43 3.68 -14.23 -7.23
CA SER A 43 4.34 -14.25 -8.54
C SER A 43 5.85 -14.46 -8.41
N ILE A 44 6.51 -13.75 -7.49
CA ILE A 44 7.94 -13.92 -7.19
C ILE A 44 8.22 -15.34 -6.68
N HIS A 45 7.38 -15.86 -5.80
CA HIS A 45 7.56 -17.19 -5.22
C HIS A 45 7.43 -18.29 -6.28
N ILE A 46 6.41 -18.21 -7.15
CA ILE A 46 6.25 -19.11 -8.30
C ILE A 46 7.51 -19.03 -9.18
N LEU A 47 8.02 -17.83 -9.47
CA LEU A 47 9.20 -17.66 -10.28
C LEU A 47 10.44 -18.31 -9.65
N LYS A 48 10.65 -18.13 -8.34
CA LYS A 48 11.72 -18.80 -7.57
C LYS A 48 11.57 -20.32 -7.56
N THR A 49 10.35 -20.86 -7.46
CA THR A 49 10.14 -22.33 -7.55
C THR A 49 10.45 -22.90 -8.93
N MET A 50 10.28 -22.12 -9.99
CA MET A 50 10.65 -22.51 -11.35
C MET A 50 12.16 -22.40 -11.59
N GLU A 51 12.85 -21.48 -10.90
CA GLU A 51 14.31 -21.31 -10.92
C GLU A 51 15.04 -22.58 -10.47
N ASP A 52 14.57 -23.24 -9.41
CA ASP A 52 15.14 -24.51 -8.93
C ASP A 52 15.08 -25.65 -9.95
N SER A 53 14.26 -25.53 -11.01
CA SER A 53 14.10 -26.54 -12.07
C SER A 53 14.79 -26.23 -13.40
N ALA A 54 15.28 -25.01 -13.64
CA ALA A 54 15.74 -24.59 -14.97
C ALA A 54 17.09 -23.85 -14.97
N SER A 55 17.97 -24.20 -15.91
CA SER A 55 19.32 -23.63 -16.09
C SER A 55 19.38 -22.17 -16.61
N THR A 56 18.30 -21.41 -16.48
CA THR A 56 18.18 -20.01 -16.97
C THR A 56 18.21 -19.05 -15.77
N PHE A 57 19.30 -19.08 -15.02
CA PHE A 57 19.39 -18.42 -13.70
C PHE A 57 19.50 -16.89 -13.77
N ALA A 58 20.19 -16.31 -14.77
CA ALA A 58 20.49 -14.88 -14.77
C ALA A 58 19.28 -13.98 -15.11
N THR A 59 18.50 -14.35 -16.14
CA THR A 59 17.38 -13.52 -16.61
C THR A 59 16.20 -13.54 -15.64
N LEU A 60 16.01 -14.68 -14.95
CA LEU A 60 14.92 -14.88 -14.01
C LEU A 60 15.19 -14.12 -12.69
N GLN A 61 16.43 -14.15 -12.18
CA GLN A 61 16.83 -13.37 -11.00
C GLN A 61 16.66 -11.87 -11.23
N LEU A 62 17.05 -11.35 -12.40
CA LEU A 62 16.82 -9.94 -12.76
C LEU A 62 15.32 -9.58 -12.80
N LEU A 63 14.46 -10.51 -13.24
CA LEU A 63 13.02 -10.32 -13.24
C LEU A 63 12.45 -10.29 -11.82
N VAL A 64 12.92 -11.18 -10.93
CA VAL A 64 12.54 -11.17 -9.51
C VAL A 64 12.94 -9.86 -8.84
N ASP A 65 14.20 -9.43 -9.02
CA ASP A 65 14.73 -8.23 -8.38
C ASP A 65 14.02 -6.97 -8.88
N SER A 66 13.68 -6.91 -10.18
CA SER A 66 12.93 -5.79 -10.75
C SER A 66 11.47 -5.78 -10.30
N LEU A 67 10.80 -6.92 -10.17
CA LEU A 67 9.44 -6.97 -9.64
C LEU A 67 9.39 -6.49 -8.18
N GLY A 68 10.33 -6.94 -7.35
CA GLY A 68 10.39 -6.53 -5.94
C GLY A 68 10.69 -5.04 -5.76
N SER A 69 11.74 -4.54 -6.42
CA SER A 69 12.22 -3.17 -6.18
C SER A 69 11.40 -2.08 -6.87
N TYR A 70 10.77 -2.36 -8.01
CA TYR A 70 10.03 -1.35 -8.77
C TYR A 70 8.51 -1.42 -8.56
N VAL A 71 7.92 -2.62 -8.51
CA VAL A 71 6.46 -2.77 -8.51
C VAL A 71 5.88 -2.45 -7.13
N LEU A 72 6.50 -2.94 -6.05
CA LEU A 72 6.00 -2.76 -4.68
C LEU A 72 5.88 -1.28 -4.26
N PRO A 73 6.91 -0.44 -4.40
CA PRO A 73 6.81 0.99 -4.05
C PRO A 73 5.82 1.72 -4.94
N THR A 74 5.77 1.38 -6.24
CA THR A 74 4.87 2.04 -7.19
C THR A 74 3.41 1.76 -6.88
N LEU A 75 3.04 0.52 -6.54
CA LEU A 75 1.68 0.17 -6.15
C LEU A 75 1.23 0.93 -4.90
N THR A 76 2.10 1.00 -3.88
CA THR A 76 1.78 1.67 -2.62
C THR A 76 1.61 3.17 -2.81
N ALA A 77 2.45 3.81 -3.63
CA ALA A 77 2.32 5.22 -3.98
C ALA A 77 1.01 5.53 -4.73
N VAL A 78 0.63 4.69 -5.69
CA VAL A 78 -0.62 4.83 -6.44
C VAL A 78 -1.84 4.71 -5.53
N ILE A 79 -1.86 3.71 -4.65
CA ILE A 79 -2.99 3.45 -3.76
C ILE A 79 -3.12 4.57 -2.71
N VAL A 80 -2.01 5.03 -2.15
CA VAL A 80 -1.98 6.18 -1.23
C VAL A 80 -2.50 7.41 -1.94
N THR A 81 -1.97 7.72 -3.13
CA THR A 81 -2.42 8.89 -3.89
C THR A 81 -3.92 8.82 -4.14
N ARG A 82 -4.43 7.68 -4.61
CA ARG A 82 -5.86 7.45 -4.85
C ARG A 82 -6.70 7.64 -3.58
N ALA A 83 -6.23 7.17 -2.42
CA ALA A 83 -6.94 7.34 -1.15
C ALA A 83 -7.09 8.81 -0.75
N TYR A 84 -6.11 9.66 -1.08
CA TYR A 84 -6.15 11.10 -0.78
C TYR A 84 -6.74 11.96 -1.92
N SER A 85 -6.74 11.49 -3.16
CA SER A 85 -7.22 12.22 -4.34
C SER A 85 -8.55 11.66 -4.85
N HIS A 86 -9.65 11.96 -4.17
CA HIS A 86 -10.98 11.42 -4.48
C HIS A 86 -11.63 12.02 -5.77
N GLN A 87 -11.20 13.21 -6.22
CA GLN A 87 -11.87 13.95 -7.30
C GLN A 87 -11.16 13.89 -8.67
N HIS A 88 -9.84 13.66 -8.72
CA HIS A 88 -9.05 13.64 -9.96
C HIS A 88 -8.12 12.40 -9.97
N SER A 89 -8.71 11.21 -9.85
CA SER A 89 -7.97 9.96 -9.68
C SER A 89 -7.00 9.67 -10.83
N ASP A 90 -7.43 9.87 -12.08
CA ASP A 90 -6.70 9.33 -13.22
C ASP A 90 -5.38 10.09 -13.48
N ILE A 91 -5.43 11.41 -13.33
CA ILE A 91 -4.25 12.28 -13.50
C ILE A 91 -3.31 12.12 -12.30
N ALA A 92 -3.87 11.99 -11.08
CA ALA A 92 -3.08 11.78 -9.87
C ALA A 92 -2.36 10.42 -9.88
N ILE A 93 -2.97 9.37 -10.43
CA ILE A 93 -2.34 8.06 -10.63
C ILE A 93 -1.10 8.20 -11.53
N MET A 94 -1.21 8.89 -12.66
CA MET A 94 -0.06 9.08 -13.57
C MET A 94 1.09 9.84 -12.91
N SER A 95 0.75 10.88 -12.14
CA SER A 95 1.70 11.67 -11.36
C SER A 95 2.44 10.82 -10.31
N SER A 96 1.71 9.95 -9.62
CA SER A 96 2.26 9.08 -8.57
C SER A 96 3.21 8.01 -9.10
N ILE A 97 2.94 7.46 -10.30
CA ILE A 97 3.86 6.53 -10.97
C ILE A 97 5.18 7.23 -11.27
N LEU A 98 5.13 8.46 -11.78
CA LEU A 98 6.33 9.27 -12.06
C LEU A 98 7.13 9.61 -10.79
N ALA A 99 6.43 9.94 -9.70
CA ALA A 99 7.03 10.22 -8.41
C ALA A 99 7.76 8.99 -7.82
N SER A 100 7.15 7.81 -7.99
CA SER A 100 7.66 6.53 -7.47
C SER A 100 8.99 6.11 -8.07
N SER A 101 9.32 6.57 -9.29
CA SER A 101 10.60 6.26 -9.95
C SER A 101 11.83 6.58 -9.10
N SER A 102 11.75 7.61 -8.24
CA SER A 102 12.83 7.97 -7.29
C SER A 102 12.94 7.00 -6.11
N SER A 103 11.85 6.33 -5.75
CA SER A 103 11.76 5.37 -4.64
C SER A 103 12.17 3.94 -5.04
N CYS A 104 12.22 3.65 -6.34
CA CYS A 104 12.63 2.35 -6.88
C CYS A 104 14.07 1.96 -6.50
N ALA A 105 14.96 2.93 -6.29
CA ALA A 105 16.37 2.66 -5.94
C ALA A 105 16.54 1.94 -4.59
N THR A 106 15.54 2.03 -3.71
CA THR A 106 15.60 1.43 -2.36
C THR A 106 14.56 0.34 -2.15
N GLY A 107 13.59 0.20 -3.06
CA GLY A 107 12.58 -0.86 -3.00
C GLY A 107 11.64 -0.79 -1.80
N SER A 108 11.57 0.34 -1.06
CA SER A 108 10.81 0.37 0.18
C SER A 108 9.33 0.75 0.01
N VAL A 109 8.44 0.01 0.66
CA VAL A 109 7.00 0.28 0.77
C VAL A 109 6.75 1.63 1.45
N ILE A 110 7.53 1.96 2.49
CA ILE A 110 7.36 3.23 3.22
C ILE A 110 7.73 4.41 2.32
N SER A 111 8.76 4.28 1.48
CA SER A 111 9.13 5.34 0.54
C SER A 111 8.07 5.53 -0.54
N GLY A 112 7.44 4.45 -1.01
CA GLY A 112 6.25 4.53 -1.88
C GLY A 112 5.08 5.27 -1.22
N VAL A 113 4.78 4.98 0.05
CA VAL A 113 3.75 5.69 0.81
C VAL A 113 4.05 7.18 0.96
N ALA A 114 5.30 7.53 1.30
CA ALA A 114 5.73 8.91 1.40
C ALA A 114 5.66 9.64 0.05
N ALA A 115 6.04 8.96 -1.04
CA ALA A 115 5.95 9.51 -2.39
C ALA A 115 4.49 9.80 -2.79
N GLY A 116 3.59 8.82 -2.61
CA GLY A 116 2.17 9.01 -2.90
C GLY A 116 1.52 10.12 -2.05
N TYR A 117 1.91 10.22 -0.78
CA TYR A 117 1.43 11.30 0.09
C TYR A 117 1.89 12.68 -0.41
N LEU A 118 3.17 12.86 -0.73
CA LEU A 118 3.70 14.13 -1.26
C LEU A 118 3.07 14.49 -2.60
N THR A 119 2.89 13.52 -3.50
CA THR A 119 2.22 13.76 -4.78
C THR A 119 0.76 14.16 -4.58
N SER A 120 0.05 13.55 -3.62
CA SER A 120 -1.35 13.92 -3.34
C SER A 120 -1.49 15.38 -2.89
N ILE A 121 -0.60 15.86 -2.02
CA ILE A 121 -0.56 17.27 -1.60
C ILE A 121 -0.20 18.18 -2.78
N GLY A 122 0.81 17.80 -3.55
CA GLY A 122 1.26 18.58 -4.71
C GLY A 122 0.17 18.75 -5.76
N VAL A 123 -0.58 17.69 -6.05
CA VAL A 123 -1.70 17.72 -7.01
C VAL A 123 -2.82 18.64 -6.51
N GLN A 124 -3.19 18.55 -5.23
CA GLN A 124 -4.23 19.42 -4.65
C GLN A 124 -3.84 20.90 -4.71
N TYR A 125 -2.60 21.22 -4.33
CA TYR A 125 -2.10 22.60 -4.32
C TYR A 125 -1.98 23.19 -5.73
N MET A 126 -1.46 22.41 -6.68
CA MET A 126 -1.38 22.83 -8.07
C MET A 126 -2.75 22.96 -8.72
N LEU A 127 -3.71 22.09 -8.41
CA LEU A 127 -5.07 22.20 -8.93
C LEU A 127 -5.74 23.49 -8.46
N TYR A 128 -5.62 23.82 -7.17
CA TYR A 128 -6.12 25.09 -6.64
C TYR A 128 -5.50 26.30 -7.36
N THR A 129 -4.19 26.22 -7.63
CA THR A 129 -3.47 27.25 -8.37
C THR A 129 -3.97 27.37 -9.81
N CYS A 130 -4.14 26.27 -10.54
CA CYS A 130 -4.67 26.27 -11.91
C CYS A 130 -6.07 26.88 -12.00
N MET A 131 -6.94 26.59 -11.01
CA MET A 131 -8.28 27.17 -10.93
C MET A 131 -8.23 28.69 -10.72
N ARG A 132 -7.31 29.17 -9.86
CA ARG A 132 -7.13 30.61 -9.59
C ARG A 132 -6.63 31.39 -10.82
N TYR A 133 -5.80 30.77 -11.65
CA TYR A 133 -5.25 31.37 -12.86
C TYR A 133 -6.10 31.08 -14.12
N SER A 134 -7.27 30.45 -13.98
CA SER A 134 -8.18 30.11 -15.09
C SER A 134 -7.49 29.37 -16.25
N ILE A 135 -6.62 28.41 -15.91
CA ILE A 135 -5.82 27.67 -16.90
C ILE A 135 -6.71 26.66 -17.65
N PRO A 136 -6.57 26.52 -18.98
CA PRO A 136 -7.33 25.53 -19.76
C PRO A 136 -7.07 24.08 -19.29
N ALA A 137 -8.10 23.25 -19.39
CA ALA A 137 -8.10 21.87 -18.86
C ALA A 137 -6.95 20.99 -19.39
N THR A 138 -6.60 21.13 -20.68
CA THR A 138 -5.50 20.37 -21.29
C THR A 138 -4.15 20.69 -20.68
N MET A 139 -3.87 21.97 -20.39
CA MET A 139 -2.63 22.39 -19.73
C MET A 139 -2.60 21.93 -18.27
N THR A 140 -3.74 21.99 -17.58
CA THR A 140 -3.87 21.51 -16.20
C THR A 140 -3.54 20.03 -16.08
N ASN A 141 -3.97 19.18 -17.03
CA ASN A 141 -3.64 17.75 -17.03
C ASN A 141 -2.13 17.49 -17.19
N VAL A 142 -1.44 18.25 -18.05
CA VAL A 142 0.01 18.11 -18.23
C VAL A 142 0.76 18.55 -16.97
N ILE A 143 0.36 19.68 -16.38
CA ILE A 143 0.99 20.20 -15.15
C ILE A 143 0.76 19.23 -13.98
N LEU A 144 -0.47 18.75 -13.78
CA LEU A 144 -0.79 17.85 -12.67
C LEU A 144 -0.24 16.43 -12.86
N GLY A 145 -0.36 15.87 -14.07
CA GLY A 145 0.05 14.51 -14.38
C GLY A 145 1.56 14.36 -14.58
N GLY A 146 2.17 15.26 -15.36
CA GLY A 146 3.60 15.20 -15.68
C GLY A 146 4.46 16.10 -14.78
N GLY A 147 4.01 17.34 -14.57
CA GLY A 147 4.75 18.34 -13.81
C GLY A 147 4.89 17.99 -12.33
N VAL A 148 3.78 17.76 -11.63
CA VAL A 148 3.81 17.44 -10.20
C VAL A 148 4.61 16.16 -9.93
N GLY A 149 4.38 15.09 -10.71
CA GLY A 149 5.04 13.81 -10.53
C GLY A 149 6.55 13.89 -10.68
N SER A 150 7.02 14.53 -11.76
CA SER A 150 8.46 14.74 -12.01
C SER A 150 9.10 15.62 -10.93
N LEU A 151 8.43 16.69 -10.52
CA LEU A 151 8.91 17.58 -9.47
C LEU A 151 9.00 16.84 -8.13
N THR A 152 7.98 16.05 -7.76
CA THR A 152 8.04 15.22 -6.54
C THR A 152 9.15 14.17 -6.59
N SER A 153 9.40 13.56 -7.75
CA SER A 153 10.49 12.59 -7.93
C SER A 153 11.86 13.23 -7.71
N ILE A 154 12.08 14.43 -8.29
CA ILE A 154 13.32 15.20 -8.11
C ILE A 154 13.49 15.60 -6.64
N ILE A 155 12.44 16.11 -6.00
CA ILE A 155 12.47 16.48 -4.57
C ILE A 155 12.87 15.27 -3.72
N LEU A 156 12.19 14.13 -3.89
CA LEU A 156 12.46 12.92 -3.12
C LEU A 156 13.90 12.43 -3.29
N HIS A 157 14.41 12.47 -4.52
CA HIS A 157 15.78 12.08 -4.82
C HIS A 157 16.80 13.03 -4.17
N LEU A 158 16.58 14.35 -4.26
CA LEU A 158 17.46 15.36 -3.67
C LEU A 158 17.47 15.32 -2.14
N LEU A 159 16.32 15.06 -1.52
CA LEU A 159 16.22 14.94 -0.06
C LEU A 159 16.74 13.60 0.49
N GLN A 160 17.11 12.64 -0.37
CA GLN A 160 17.53 11.29 0.01
C GLN A 160 16.53 10.59 0.97
N LEU A 161 15.27 11.02 0.92
CA LEU A 161 14.18 10.51 1.75
C LEU A 161 13.99 9.00 1.57
N PRO A 162 13.99 8.44 0.34
CA PRO A 162 13.85 7.00 0.14
C PRO A 162 14.93 6.18 0.86
N THR A 163 16.17 6.68 0.87
CA THR A 163 17.29 6.02 1.53
C THR A 163 17.09 6.01 3.05
N LEU A 164 16.73 7.16 3.64
CA LEU A 164 16.47 7.27 5.07
C LEU A 164 15.32 6.35 5.49
N LEU A 165 14.22 6.35 4.74
CA LEU A 165 13.06 5.51 5.02
C LEU A 165 13.41 4.02 4.95
N ALA A 166 14.24 3.61 3.98
CA ALA A 166 14.67 2.22 3.90
C ALA A 166 15.58 1.80 5.06
N TRP A 167 16.44 2.69 5.56
CA TRP A 167 17.19 2.45 6.79
C TRP A 167 16.25 2.21 7.97
N VAL A 168 15.20 3.03 8.11
CA VAL A 168 14.17 2.85 9.13
C VAL A 168 13.49 1.48 8.98
N THR A 169 13.04 1.12 7.78
CA THR A 169 12.44 -0.19 7.50
C THR A 169 13.39 -1.34 7.87
N ALA A 170 14.67 -1.23 7.54
CA ALA A 170 15.68 -2.23 7.88
C ALA A 170 15.89 -2.37 9.39
N THR A 171 15.91 -1.27 10.14
CA THR A 171 16.03 -1.31 11.60
C THR A 171 14.79 -1.87 12.29
N LEU A 172 13.59 -1.53 11.83
CA LEU A 172 12.35 -2.11 12.34
C LEU A 172 12.32 -3.62 12.12
N ARG A 173 12.79 -4.07 10.95
CA ARG A 173 12.89 -5.49 10.63
C ARG A 173 13.89 -6.22 11.52
N SER A 174 15.08 -5.67 11.75
CA SER A 174 16.06 -6.33 12.61
C SER A 174 15.55 -6.50 14.04
N VAL A 175 14.81 -5.51 14.55
CA VAL A 175 14.11 -5.60 15.84
C VAL A 175 13.03 -6.68 15.82
N LEU A 176 12.24 -6.79 14.75
CA LEU A 176 11.22 -7.84 14.62
C LEU A 176 11.82 -9.25 14.58
N VAL A 177 12.87 -9.46 13.79
CA VAL A 177 13.56 -10.76 13.68
C VAL A 177 14.30 -11.13 14.97
N ALA A 178 14.87 -10.15 15.67
CA ALA A 178 15.43 -10.37 17.00
C ALA A 178 14.32 -10.74 18.01
N GLY A 179 13.16 -10.09 17.89
CA GLY A 179 11.98 -10.36 18.71
C GLY A 179 11.34 -11.73 18.46
N THR A 180 11.51 -12.35 17.30
CA THR A 180 10.95 -13.69 17.01
C THR A 180 11.90 -14.84 17.32
N ASN A 181 13.17 -14.55 17.65
CA ASN A 181 14.23 -15.55 17.85
C ASN A 181 14.19 -16.29 19.20
N PHE A 182 13.20 -16.05 20.06
CA PHE A 182 13.10 -16.73 21.34
C PHE A 182 12.15 -17.96 21.27
N PRO A 183 12.46 -19.05 21.99
CA PRO A 183 11.60 -20.23 22.01
C PRO A 183 10.21 -19.87 22.59
N GLY A 184 9.15 -20.10 21.82
CA GLY A 184 7.78 -19.75 22.19
C GLY A 184 7.29 -18.38 21.68
N ALA A 185 8.10 -17.65 20.91
CA ALA A 185 7.69 -16.36 20.33
C ALA A 185 6.43 -16.46 19.49
N GLY A 186 6.32 -17.49 18.65
CA GLY A 186 5.11 -17.71 17.84
C GLY A 186 3.84 -17.85 18.67
N PHE A 187 3.90 -18.47 19.86
CA PHE A 187 2.75 -18.63 20.73
C PHE A 187 2.32 -17.29 21.36
N LEU A 188 3.27 -16.50 21.87
CA LEU A 188 2.98 -15.17 22.39
C LEU A 188 2.46 -14.23 21.30
N ILE A 189 3.07 -14.25 20.11
CA ILE A 189 2.63 -13.47 18.96
C ILE A 189 1.21 -13.89 18.56
N GLY A 190 0.90 -15.19 18.53
CA GLY A 190 -0.44 -15.69 18.27
C GLY A 190 -1.49 -15.20 19.27
N ILE A 191 -1.17 -15.18 20.58
CA ILE A 191 -2.05 -14.60 21.61
C ILE A 191 -2.27 -13.11 21.36
N VAL A 192 -1.19 -12.37 21.06
CA VAL A 192 -1.25 -10.94 20.78
C VAL A 192 -2.07 -10.65 19.52
N PHE A 193 -1.97 -11.47 18.47
CA PHE A 193 -2.78 -11.38 17.26
C PHE A 193 -4.27 -11.63 17.56
N CYS A 194 -4.58 -12.69 18.31
CA CYS A 194 -5.95 -13.02 18.67
C CYS A 194 -6.59 -11.92 19.53
N TYR A 195 -5.84 -11.32 20.45
CA TYR A 195 -6.28 -10.17 21.24
C TYR A 195 -6.42 -8.91 20.37
N GLY A 196 -5.44 -8.63 19.51
CA GLY A 196 -5.42 -7.50 18.59
C GLY A 196 -6.59 -7.50 17.61
N SER A 197 -7.04 -8.68 17.18
CA SER A 197 -8.23 -8.87 16.35
C SER A 197 -9.50 -8.43 17.08
N LYS A 198 -9.67 -8.79 18.37
CA LYS A 198 -10.84 -8.34 19.17
C LYS A 198 -10.86 -6.83 19.43
N VAL A 199 -9.70 -6.21 19.58
CA VAL A 199 -9.58 -4.77 19.89
C VAL A 199 -9.62 -3.91 18.62
N GLY A 200 -9.55 -4.52 17.42
CA GLY A 200 -9.54 -3.80 16.15
C GLY A 200 -8.20 -3.14 15.82
N TRP A 201 -7.11 -3.57 16.47
CA TRP A 201 -5.74 -3.11 16.15
C TRP A 201 -5.18 -3.77 14.88
N TYR A 202 -5.87 -4.78 14.38
CA TYR A 202 -5.51 -5.55 13.19
C TYR A 202 -5.15 -4.67 11.99
N HIS A 203 -6.07 -3.81 11.57
CA HIS A 203 -5.89 -2.95 10.39
C HIS A 203 -4.87 -1.83 10.60
N ALA A 204 -4.69 -1.36 11.83
CA ALA A 204 -3.84 -0.19 12.10
C ALA A 204 -2.36 -0.54 12.32
N LEU A 205 -2.07 -1.70 12.89
CA LEU A 205 -0.73 -2.07 13.35
C LEU A 205 -0.21 -3.36 12.72
N PHE A 206 -1.00 -4.42 12.74
CA PHE A 206 -0.53 -5.74 12.29
C PHE A 206 -0.38 -5.80 10.77
N LEU A 207 -1.35 -5.28 10.04
CA LEU A 207 -1.34 -5.32 8.58
C LEU A 207 -0.18 -4.53 7.94
N PRO A 208 0.11 -3.27 8.36
CA PRO A 208 1.32 -2.56 7.91
C PRO A 208 2.63 -3.30 8.24
N LEU A 209 2.65 -3.99 9.38
CA LEU A 209 3.82 -4.66 9.91
C LEU A 209 4.11 -5.96 9.16
N ILE A 210 3.08 -6.74 8.80
CA ILE A 210 3.20 -7.91 7.93
C ILE A 210 3.69 -7.49 6.53
N LEU A 211 3.14 -6.41 5.97
CA LEU A 211 3.57 -5.89 4.67
C LEU A 211 5.04 -5.44 4.65
N MET A 212 5.52 -4.81 5.74
CA MET A 212 6.94 -4.45 5.89
C MET A 212 7.87 -5.66 5.95
N GLU A 213 7.44 -6.75 6.59
CA GLU A 213 8.24 -7.98 6.66
C GLU A 213 8.32 -8.67 5.29
N MET A 214 7.22 -8.71 4.55
CA MET A 214 7.13 -9.38 3.25
C MET A 214 7.83 -8.63 2.11
N GLU A 215 8.23 -7.37 2.30
CA GLU A 215 8.88 -6.50 1.29
C GLU A 215 10.13 -7.12 0.63
N ILE A 216 10.86 -8.00 1.33
CA ILE A 216 12.09 -8.65 0.81
C ILE A 216 11.78 -9.89 -0.05
N GLY A 217 10.51 -10.33 -0.13
CA GLY A 217 10.15 -11.55 -0.86
C GLY A 217 10.75 -12.83 -0.25
N GLY A 218 10.97 -12.81 1.08
CA GLY A 218 11.35 -13.95 1.91
C GLY A 218 10.14 -14.52 2.68
N ALA A 219 10.36 -15.60 3.44
CA ALA A 219 9.33 -16.16 4.31
C ALA A 219 9.01 -15.18 5.45
N SER A 220 7.78 -14.64 5.49
CA SER A 220 7.31 -13.75 6.56
C SER A 220 6.77 -14.57 7.73
N VAL A 221 7.40 -14.42 8.89
CA VAL A 221 7.00 -15.12 10.12
C VAL A 221 5.66 -14.58 10.61
N LEU A 222 5.44 -13.26 10.54
CA LEU A 222 4.19 -12.64 10.98
C LEU A 222 3.03 -12.98 10.05
N GLY A 223 3.27 -13.04 8.74
CA GLY A 223 2.27 -13.50 7.78
C GLY A 223 1.89 -14.97 7.99
N ALA A 224 2.86 -15.84 8.30
CA ALA A 224 2.58 -17.24 8.63
C ALA A 224 1.76 -17.37 9.93
N VAL A 225 2.08 -16.60 10.97
CA VAL A 225 1.33 -16.61 12.24
C VAL A 225 -0.09 -16.08 12.04
N ASP A 226 -0.27 -15.04 11.23
CA ASP A 226 -1.58 -14.49 10.88
C ASP A 226 -2.46 -15.55 10.19
N GLU A 227 -1.93 -16.21 9.14
CA GLU A 227 -2.65 -17.27 8.43
C GLU A 227 -2.99 -18.44 9.35
N CYS A 228 -2.06 -18.88 10.22
CA CYS A 228 -2.34 -19.89 11.24
C CYS A 228 -3.45 -19.45 12.21
N THR A 229 -3.48 -18.17 12.58
CA THR A 229 -4.51 -17.62 13.49
C THR A 229 -5.88 -17.63 12.82
N LEU A 230 -5.96 -17.21 11.55
CA LEU A 230 -7.21 -17.26 10.77
C LEU A 230 -7.71 -18.69 10.57
N VAL A 231 -6.83 -19.64 10.24
CA VAL A 231 -7.18 -21.05 10.09
C VAL A 231 -7.68 -21.63 11.42
N MET A 232 -7.03 -21.32 12.55
CA MET A 232 -7.44 -21.82 13.86
C MET A 232 -8.78 -21.24 14.32
N VAL A 233 -9.02 -19.94 14.08
CA VAL A 233 -10.31 -19.30 14.36
C VAL A 233 -11.41 -19.90 13.49
N SER A 234 -11.17 -20.09 12.20
CA SER A 234 -12.11 -20.72 11.26
C SER A 234 -12.44 -22.16 11.67
N ALA A 235 -11.42 -22.96 12.01
CA ALA A 235 -11.60 -24.31 12.52
C ALA A 235 -12.42 -24.34 13.82
N GLY A 236 -12.18 -23.39 14.73
CA GLY A 236 -12.96 -23.24 15.97
C GLY A 236 -14.44 -22.92 15.72
N ILE A 237 -14.74 -22.05 14.77
CA ILE A 237 -16.13 -21.73 14.37
C ILE A 237 -16.80 -22.97 13.77
N CYS A 238 -16.12 -23.69 12.87
CA CYS A 238 -16.61 -24.93 12.29
C CYS A 238 -16.86 -26.02 13.34
N ALA A 239 -15.95 -26.19 14.30
CA ALA A 239 -16.09 -27.13 15.40
C ALA A 239 -17.25 -26.75 16.34
N GLY A 240 -17.44 -25.46 16.62
CA GLY A 240 -18.59 -24.95 17.37
C GLY A 240 -19.92 -25.24 16.66
N ASN A 241 -19.96 -25.02 15.35
CA ASN A 241 -21.14 -25.30 14.53
C ASN A 241 -21.45 -26.81 14.39
N LEU A 242 -20.43 -27.66 14.49
CA LEU A 242 -20.60 -29.13 14.51
C LEU A 242 -21.02 -29.65 15.90
N SER A 243 -20.54 -29.01 16.97
CA SER A 243 -20.79 -29.45 18.36
C SER A 243 -22.14 -28.95 18.90
N LEU A 244 -22.65 -27.83 18.39
CA LEU A 244 -23.98 -27.32 18.68
C LEU A 244 -24.90 -27.62 17.48
N PRO A 245 -25.70 -28.70 17.49
CA PRO A 245 -26.70 -28.89 16.46
C PRO A 245 -27.67 -27.71 16.50
N HIS A 246 -27.79 -26.99 15.37
CA HIS A 246 -28.86 -26.03 15.18
C HIS A 246 -30.18 -26.79 15.28
N THR A 247 -30.85 -26.75 16.44
CA THR A 247 -32.29 -26.93 16.50
C THR A 247 -32.87 -25.78 15.69
N LYS A 248 -33.10 -26.04 14.40
CA LYS A 248 -34.04 -25.25 13.62
C LYS A 248 -35.38 -25.40 14.35
N GLU A 249 -35.79 -24.36 15.06
CA GLU A 249 -37.19 -24.24 15.46
C GLU A 249 -38.01 -24.13 14.17
N ALA A 250 -38.54 -25.27 13.76
CA ALA A 250 -39.81 -25.31 13.07
C ALA A 250 -40.89 -25.20 14.15
N SER A 251 -41.27 -23.97 14.51
CA SER A 251 -42.63 -23.55 14.92
C SER A 251 -42.64 -22.08 15.32
#